data_AF-A0A2X3H0A1-F1
#
_entry.id   AF-A0A2X3H0A1-F1
#
_cell.length_a   1.000
_cell.length_b   1.000
_cell.length_c   1.000
_cell.angle_alpha   90.00
_cell.angle_beta   90.00
_cell.angle_gamma   90.00
#
_symmetry.space_group_name_H-M   'P 1'
#
loop_
_entity.id
_entity.type
_entity.pdbx_description
1 polymer ?
#
loop_
_entity_poly.entity_id
_entity_poly.type
_entity_poly.pdbx_seq_one_letter_code
_entity_poly.pdbx_strand_id
1 'polypeptide(L)'
;MTRFPNDSLDAALCHGDLLLQICANTQDTVIHALRDVIKHTPDLLSVRWKREGFISDSAARSKGKETPINLLGFKDGTANPASHDSALNG
;
A
#
# COMPACT_ATOMS: atom_id res chain seq x y z
N MET A 1 -16.65 6.87 7.59
CA MET A 1 -15.66 7.69 8.31
C MET A 1 -16.26 9.08 8.47
N THR A 2 -16.03 9.75 9.59
CA THR A 2 -16.51 11.13 9.79
C THR A 2 -15.77 12.06 8.83
N ARG A 3 -16.45 13.08 8.30
CA ARG A 3 -15.84 14.11 7.45
C ARG A 3 -14.84 14.94 8.27
N PHE A 4 -13.69 15.24 7.71
CA PHE A 4 -12.70 16.14 8.30
C PHE A 4 -12.67 17.50 7.59
N PRO A 5 -12.23 18.57 8.27
CA PRO A 5 -11.91 19.83 7.62
C PRO A 5 -10.88 19.63 6.50
N ASN A 6 -11.07 20.29 5.36
CA ASN A 6 -10.21 20.22 4.17
C ASN A 6 -10.21 18.87 3.42
N ASP A 7 -11.20 17.99 3.65
CA ASP A 7 -11.42 16.83 2.79
C ASP A 7 -11.65 17.27 1.33
N SER A 8 -10.69 16.95 0.47
CA SER A 8 -10.76 17.12 -0.99
C SER A 8 -10.82 15.75 -1.66
N LEU A 9 -11.75 14.92 -1.22
CA LEU A 9 -11.87 13.53 -1.66
C LEU A 9 -12.51 13.44 -3.04
N ASP A 10 -11.87 12.68 -3.92
CA ASP A 10 -12.50 12.20 -5.16
C ASP A 10 -13.25 10.91 -4.87
N ALA A 11 -14.58 10.95 -4.96
CA ALA A 11 -15.45 9.81 -4.70
C ALA A 11 -15.18 8.61 -5.61
N ALA A 12 -14.63 8.83 -6.81
CA ALA A 12 -14.24 7.75 -7.73
C ALA A 12 -13.01 6.99 -7.23
N LEU A 13 -12.15 7.63 -6.43
CA LEU A 13 -10.95 7.05 -5.82
C LEU A 13 -11.16 6.61 -4.37
N CYS A 14 -12.40 6.65 -3.89
CA CYS A 14 -12.77 6.28 -2.53
C CYS A 14 -13.62 5.01 -2.54
N HIS A 15 -13.59 4.31 -1.40
CA HIS A 15 -14.37 3.11 -1.12
C HIS A 15 -14.14 1.97 -2.13
N GLY A 16 -14.90 0.89 -1.98
CA GLY A 16 -14.80 -0.34 -2.76
C GLY A 16 -15.28 -1.50 -1.89
N ASP A 17 -15.78 -2.55 -2.54
CA ASP A 17 -16.27 -3.74 -1.84
C ASP A 17 -15.12 -4.61 -1.32
N LEU A 18 -13.97 -4.57 -2.02
CA LEU A 18 -12.75 -5.29 -1.69
C LEU A 18 -11.51 -4.42 -1.95
N LEU A 19 -10.53 -4.46 -1.04
CA LEU A 19 -9.21 -3.86 -1.21
C LEU A 19 -8.15 -4.97 -1.30
N LEU A 20 -7.31 -4.90 -2.33
CA LEU A 20 -6.13 -5.77 -2.48
C LEU A 20 -4.86 -4.94 -2.46
N GLN A 21 -3.96 -5.23 -1.51
CA GLN A 21 -2.62 -4.64 -1.45
C GLN A 21 -1.59 -5.68 -1.92
N ILE A 22 -0.91 -5.36 -3.03
CA ILE A 22 0.12 -6.21 -3.62
C ILE A 22 1.46 -5.49 -3.47
N CYS A 23 2.40 -6.13 -2.77
CA CYS A 23 3.74 -5.58 -2.54
C CYS A 23 4.80 -6.57 -3.01
N ALA A 24 5.79 -6.09 -3.74
CA ALA A 24 6.98 -6.84 -4.11
C ALA A 24 8.17 -5.88 -4.23
N ASN A 25 9.37 -6.43 -4.29
CA ASN A 25 10.60 -5.64 -4.45
C ASN A 25 10.79 -5.12 -5.89
N THR A 26 9.91 -5.49 -6.83
CA THR A 26 9.94 -5.03 -8.21
C THR A 26 8.52 -4.75 -8.70
N GLN A 27 8.38 -3.69 -9.50
CA GLN A 27 7.09 -3.30 -10.07
C GLN A 27 6.53 -4.38 -11.01
N ASP A 28 7.38 -5.08 -11.76
CA ASP A 28 6.97 -6.12 -12.68
C ASP A 28 6.27 -7.29 -11.97
N THR A 29 6.77 -7.68 -10.80
CA THR A 29 6.13 -8.73 -9.99
C THR A 29 4.75 -8.29 -9.49
N VAL A 30 4.61 -7.02 -9.05
CA VAL A 30 3.31 -6.47 -8.63
C VAL A 30 2.32 -6.47 -9.81
N ILE A 31 2.74 -5.98 -10.97
CA ILE A 31 1.88 -5.91 -12.15
C ILE A 31 1.52 -7.31 -12.66
N HIS A 32 2.45 -8.26 -12.62
CA HIS A 32 2.18 -9.65 -12.96
C HIS A 32 1.07 -10.23 -12.08
N ALA A 33 1.20 -10.11 -10.75
CA ALA A 33 0.19 -10.59 -9.81
C ALA A 33 -1.17 -9.91 -10.03
N LEU A 34 -1.20 -8.60 -10.25
CA LEU A 34 -2.44 -7.88 -10.55
C LEU A 34 -3.12 -8.42 -11.82
N ARG A 35 -2.35 -8.61 -12.90
CA ARG A 35 -2.88 -9.15 -14.16
C ARG A 35 -3.45 -10.55 -13.98
N ASP A 36 -2.78 -11.38 -13.19
CA ASP A 36 -3.22 -12.74 -12.91
C ASP A 36 -4.54 -12.78 -12.13
N VAL A 37 -4.70 -11.91 -11.13
CA VAL A 37 -5.96 -11.75 -10.39
C VAL A 37 -7.10 -11.33 -11.33
N ILE A 38 -6.89 -10.29 -12.15
CA ILE A 38 -7.91 -9.80 -13.09
C ILE A 38 -8.30 -10.90 -14.09
N LYS A 39 -7.30 -11.63 -14.61
CA LYS A 39 -7.52 -12.73 -15.56
C LYS A 39 -8.43 -13.83 -15.01
N HIS A 40 -8.34 -14.13 -13.71
CA HIS A 40 -9.08 -15.22 -13.08
C HIS A 40 -10.38 -14.78 -12.39
N THR A 41 -10.74 -13.50 -12.43
CA THR A 41 -11.94 -12.98 -11.74
C THR A 41 -12.86 -12.08 -12.61
N PRO A 42 -12.93 -12.23 -13.95
CA PRO A 42 -13.64 -11.27 -14.81
C PRO A 42 -15.14 -11.15 -14.53
N ASP A 43 -15.80 -12.24 -14.10
CA ASP A 43 -17.24 -12.25 -13.80
C ASP A 43 -17.56 -11.94 -12.33
N LEU A 44 -16.53 -11.78 -11.49
CA LEU A 44 -16.68 -11.61 -10.04
C LEU A 44 -16.23 -10.22 -9.58
N LEU A 45 -15.19 -9.68 -10.20
CA LEU A 45 -14.54 -8.45 -9.77
C LEU A 45 -14.32 -7.50 -10.95
N SER A 46 -14.48 -6.21 -10.68
CA SER A 46 -14.08 -5.13 -11.58
C SER A 46 -13.21 -4.14 -10.83
N VAL A 47 -12.21 -3.59 -11.51
CA VAL A 47 -11.29 -2.61 -10.90
C VAL A 47 -12.00 -1.27 -10.78
N ARG A 48 -12.34 -0.87 -9.54
CA ARG A 48 -12.91 0.45 -9.26
C ARG A 48 -11.87 1.57 -9.41
N TRP A 49 -10.70 1.39 -8.80
CA TRP A 49 -9.55 2.28 -8.90
C TRP A 49 -8.27 1.51 -8.56
N LYS A 50 -7.11 2.06 -8.95
CA LYS A 50 -5.78 1.52 -8.62
C LYS A 50 -4.89 2.66 -8.14
N ARG A 51 -4.08 2.40 -7.10
CA ARG A 51 -3.03 3.31 -6.64
C ARG A 51 -1.71 2.56 -6.63
N GLU A 52 -0.70 3.16 -7.26
CA GLU A 52 0.66 2.64 -7.25
C GLU A 52 1.50 3.44 -6.26
N GLY A 53 2.44 2.75 -5.62
CA GLY A 53 3.36 3.34 -4.65
C GLY A 53 4.71 2.64 -4.73
N PHE A 54 5.74 3.33 -4.28
CA PHE A 54 7.10 2.82 -4.23
C PHE A 54 7.77 3.26 -2.94
N ILE A 55 8.81 2.52 -2.56
CA ILE A 55 9.79 2.94 -1.57
C ILE A 55 11.16 2.98 -2.25
N SER A 56 12.13 3.66 -1.65
CA SER A 56 13.48 3.66 -2.22
C SER A 56 14.08 2.25 -2.22
N ASP A 57 14.88 1.93 -3.24
CA ASP A 57 15.59 0.65 -3.33
C ASP A 57 16.46 0.39 -2.09
N SER A 58 17.06 1.44 -1.51
CA SER A 58 17.81 1.35 -0.27
C SER A 58 16.94 0.87 0.88
N ALA A 59 15.76 1.49 1.05
CA ALA A 59 14.82 1.10 2.09
C ALA A 59 14.32 -0.34 1.88
N ALA A 60 13.99 -0.73 0.65
CA ALA A 60 13.58 -2.10 0.31
C ALA A 60 14.66 -3.14 0.66
N ARG A 61 15.93 -2.83 0.33
CA ARG A 61 17.08 -3.72 0.63
C ARG A 61 17.43 -3.80 2.10
N SER A 62 17.10 -2.77 2.89
CA SER A 62 17.39 -2.72 4.33
C SER A 62 16.64 -3.79 5.15
N LYS A 63 15.60 -4.43 4.58
CA LYS A 63 14.72 -5.38 5.29
C LYS A 63 14.16 -4.82 6.60
N GLY A 64 13.80 -3.54 6.61
CA GLY A 64 13.23 -2.84 7.78
C GLY A 64 14.27 -2.39 8.82
N LYS A 65 15.57 -2.45 8.50
CA LYS A 65 16.63 -1.94 9.39
C LYS A 65 16.83 -0.43 9.28
N GLU A 66 16.48 0.17 8.16
CA GLU A 66 16.55 1.62 7.95
C GLU A 66 15.14 2.19 7.87
N THR A 67 14.94 3.36 8.51
CA THR A 67 13.70 4.12 8.34
C THR A 67 13.65 4.71 6.92
N PRO A 68 12.61 4.41 6.12
CA PRO A 68 12.45 4.96 4.77
C PRO A 68 12.37 6.49 4.79
N ILE A 69 12.71 7.12 3.66
CA ILE A 69 12.56 8.56 3.44
C ILE A 69 11.36 8.80 2.51
N ASN A 70 10.44 9.69 2.90
CA ASN A 70 9.29 10.08 2.08
C ASN A 70 9.67 11.16 1.05
N LEU A 71 8.73 11.53 0.17
CA LEU A 71 8.97 12.51 -0.90
C LEU A 71 9.25 13.94 -0.40
N LEU A 72 9.04 14.22 0.87
CA LEU A 72 9.37 15.50 1.51
C LEU A 72 10.78 15.49 2.14
N GLY A 73 11.51 14.38 2.05
CA GLY A 73 12.88 14.25 2.55
C GLY A 73 12.97 13.85 4.03
N PHE A 74 11.87 13.47 4.67
CA PHE A 74 11.86 13.07 6.08
C PHE A 74 11.91 11.56 6.25
N LYS A 75 12.59 11.10 7.32
CA LYS A 75 12.48 9.72 7.79
C LYS A 75 11.04 9.47 8.27
N ASP A 76 10.39 8.47 7.70
CA ASP A 76 8.99 8.15 7.94
C ASP A 76 8.85 6.73 8.49
N GLY A 77 8.19 6.60 9.65
CA GLY A 77 8.04 5.33 10.37
C GLY A 77 8.99 5.08 11.54
N THR A 78 9.67 6.10 12.07
CA THR A 78 10.58 5.95 13.23
C THR A 78 9.89 5.46 14.50
N ALA A 79 8.64 5.85 14.74
CA ALA A 79 7.86 5.49 15.92
C ALA A 79 6.83 4.38 15.63
N ASN A 80 6.97 3.66 14.51
CA ASN A 80 6.06 2.57 14.20
C ASN A 80 6.26 1.40 15.18
N PRO A 81 5.18 0.71 15.56
CA PRO A 81 5.26 -0.54 16.30
C PRO A 81 6.24 -1.54 15.69
N ALA A 82 6.98 -2.25 16.55
CA ALA A 82 7.79 -3.37 16.10
C ALA A 82 6.87 -4.53 15.70
N SER A 83 7.16 -5.15 14.55
CA SER A 83 6.36 -6.28 14.04
C SER A 83 6.34 -7.51 14.95
N HIS A 84 7.28 -7.60 15.89
CA HIS A 84 7.39 -8.67 16.87
C HIS A 84 6.91 -8.26 18.28
N ASP A 85 6.28 -7.09 18.42
CA ASP A 85 5.72 -6.66 19.70
C ASP A 85 4.43 -7.46 20.00
N SER A 86 4.56 -8.43 20.90
CA SER A 86 3.46 -9.31 21.30
C SER A 86 2.36 -8.61 22.09
N ALA A 87 2.61 -7.42 22.67
CA ALA A 87 1.58 -6.66 23.36
C ALA A 87 0.57 -6.01 22.39
N LEU A 88 0.92 -5.90 21.11
CA LEU A 88 0.09 -5.29 20.07
C LEU A 88 -0.59 -6.32 19.14
N ASN A 89 -0.19 -7.59 19.23
CA ASN A 89 -0.76 -8.70 18.47
C ASN A 89 -1.87 -9.37 19.30
N GLY A 90 -3.03 -8.71 19.39
CA GLY A 90 -4.26 -9.25 19.98
C GLY A 90 -4.98 -10.23 19.05
#